data_AF-A0A929DH81-F1
#
_entry.id   AF-A0A929DH81-F1
#
_cell.length_a   1.000
_cell.length_b   1.000
_cell.length_c   1.000
_cell.angle_alpha   90.00
_cell.angle_beta   90.00
_cell.angle_gamma   90.00
#
_symmetry.space_group_name_H-M   'P 1'
#
loop_
_entity.id
_entity.type
_entity.pdbx_description
1 polymer ?
#
loop_
_entity_poly.entity_id
_entity_poly.type
_entity_poly.pdbx_seq_one_letter_code
_entity_poly.pdbx_strand_id
1 'polypeptide(L)'
;MITEIEIAAAIGAHDTPTVDELWDGPGNKANLSNDESAPYYRKAYAWVDPEGDGDVKASYRFIHHMVSGSGTIGAANIRGCIAGIGVLNGARGGTTIPDSDRKGVWSHLAAHLRDADREPPELSTRSLLAGVQKRAFPMQEVRMNERSDGGIWLEGYAAVFDEPSEMLFWGFREIIRKGAFKKTLKDGGEIKALFNHDPNFLLGSIHGKTLEVEERDKGLWTAIKPPESRRDVIESVERDDLYQMSFAFHSVKDEWPDEHTRELLELKLYDVSPVTYPAFPQTEIDIALRGLERAMEHERRGEMTPGDYALINAIDVRIRGVSAHRSIAEAVRKRSFREQLFYQWEYCRYLQKRS
;
A
#
# COMPACT_ATOMS: atom_id res chain seq x y z
N MET A 1 -33.99 -19.39 18.26
CA MET A 1 -33.10 -18.28 17.84
C MET A 1 -31.99 -18.20 18.85
N ILE A 2 -30.88 -18.90 18.57
CA ILE A 2 -29.64 -18.75 19.32
C ILE A 2 -28.90 -17.65 18.57
N THR A 3 -28.58 -16.57 19.29
CA THR A 3 -27.75 -15.46 18.83
C THR A 3 -26.39 -16.02 18.40
N GLU A 4 -26.04 -15.90 17.11
CA GLU A 4 -24.66 -16.02 16.65
C GLU A 4 -23.85 -14.94 17.36
N ILE A 5 -23.13 -15.35 18.39
CA ILE A 5 -22.05 -14.54 18.95
C ILE A 5 -20.98 -14.56 17.87
N GLU A 6 -20.76 -13.41 17.21
CA GLU A 6 -19.57 -13.19 16.38
C GLU A 6 -18.34 -13.60 17.20
N ILE A 7 -17.73 -14.73 16.84
CA ILE A 7 -16.45 -15.11 17.44
C ILE A 7 -15.45 -14.11 16.88
N ALA A 8 -15.02 -13.16 17.72
CA ALA A 8 -14.01 -12.19 17.33
C ALA A 8 -12.75 -12.93 16.82
N ALA A 9 -12.39 -12.70 15.56
CA ALA A 9 -11.24 -13.32 14.89
C ALA A 9 -9.90 -12.79 15.44
N ALA A 10 -9.89 -11.58 15.98
CA ALA A 10 -8.79 -11.08 16.78
C ALA A 10 -8.72 -11.81 18.13
N ILE A 11 -7.56 -12.38 18.44
CA ILE A 11 -7.34 -13.11 19.69
C ILE A 11 -7.13 -12.09 20.80
N GLY A 12 -7.86 -12.23 21.92
CA GLY A 12 -7.68 -11.35 23.08
C GLY A 12 -6.25 -11.44 23.64
N ALA A 13 -5.74 -10.34 24.20
CA ALA A 13 -4.45 -10.35 24.88
C ALA A 13 -4.45 -11.32 26.07
N HIS A 14 -3.29 -11.89 26.37
CA HIS A 14 -3.07 -12.77 27.53
C HIS A 14 -1.78 -12.38 28.24
N ASP A 15 -1.67 -12.71 29.52
CA ASP A 15 -0.47 -12.41 30.30
C ASP A 15 0.63 -13.47 30.06
N THR A 16 1.87 -13.01 29.88
CA THR A 16 3.05 -13.86 29.69
C THR A 16 4.32 -13.02 29.92
N PRO A 17 5.45 -13.64 30.33
CA PRO A 17 6.73 -12.94 30.29
C PRO A 17 7.04 -12.38 28.90
N THR A 18 7.83 -11.30 28.86
CA THR A 18 8.30 -10.66 27.62
C THR A 18 9.82 -10.80 27.47
N VAL A 19 10.31 -10.86 26.23
CA VAL A 19 11.75 -10.93 25.90
C VAL A 19 12.12 -9.99 24.74
N ASP A 20 13.31 -9.38 24.81
CA ASP A 20 13.91 -8.56 23.73
C ASP A 20 15.03 -9.32 22.99
N GLU A 21 14.70 -10.50 22.47
CA GLU A 21 15.64 -11.36 21.72
C GLU A 21 15.49 -11.22 20.21
N LEU A 22 16.48 -11.69 19.45
CA LEU A 22 16.41 -11.75 17.99
C LEU A 22 15.15 -12.49 17.53
N TRP A 23 14.45 -11.92 16.55
CA TRP A 23 13.17 -12.43 16.09
C TRP A 23 13.27 -13.10 14.71
N ASP A 24 12.98 -14.39 14.68
CA ASP A 24 12.80 -15.19 13.47
C ASP A 24 11.36 -15.74 13.41
N GLY A 25 10.45 -14.98 12.79
CA GLY A 25 9.04 -15.39 12.65
C GLY A 25 8.86 -16.72 11.92
N PRO A 26 9.47 -16.93 10.73
CA PRO A 26 9.45 -18.21 10.03
C PRO A 26 9.98 -19.38 10.86
N GLY A 27 11.12 -19.20 11.56
CA GLY A 27 11.68 -20.23 12.43
C GLY A 27 10.76 -20.60 13.59
N ASN A 28 10.22 -19.60 14.29
CA ASN A 28 9.25 -19.84 15.37
C ASN A 28 7.96 -20.53 14.86
N LYS A 29 7.50 -20.18 13.65
CA LYS A 29 6.36 -20.85 13.01
C LYS A 29 6.67 -22.30 12.62
N ALA A 30 7.89 -22.57 12.18
CA ALA A 30 8.35 -23.91 11.84
C ALA A 30 8.44 -24.81 13.08
N ASN A 31 8.83 -24.23 14.23
CA ASN A 31 8.93 -24.93 15.51
C ASN A 31 7.58 -25.28 16.15
N LEU A 32 6.48 -24.65 15.75
CA LEU A 32 5.15 -24.99 16.25
C LEU A 32 4.76 -26.42 15.85
N SER A 33 4.28 -27.19 16.84
CA SER A 33 3.68 -28.51 16.63
C SER A 33 2.52 -28.43 15.63
N ASN A 34 2.40 -29.47 14.80
CA ASN A 34 1.26 -29.66 13.91
C ASN A 34 0.17 -30.47 14.65
N ASP A 35 -1.06 -30.45 14.12
CA ASP A 35 -2.20 -31.22 14.64
C ASP A 35 -2.55 -30.92 16.11
N GLU A 36 -2.35 -29.67 16.52
CA GLU A 36 -2.66 -29.18 17.86
C GLU A 36 -4.00 -28.45 17.90
N SER A 37 -4.56 -28.34 19.11
CA SER A 37 -5.86 -27.68 19.31
C SER A 37 -5.80 -26.15 19.19
N ALA A 38 -6.93 -25.52 18.88
CA ALA A 38 -7.05 -24.05 18.81
C ALA A 38 -6.45 -23.30 20.04
N PRO A 39 -6.62 -23.76 21.30
CA PRO A 39 -5.96 -23.17 22.47
C PRO A 39 -4.43 -23.17 22.43
N TYR A 40 -3.79 -24.13 21.76
CA TYR A 40 -2.34 -24.14 21.58
C TYR A 40 -1.91 -23.01 20.64
N TYR A 41 -2.49 -22.94 19.44
CA TYR A 41 -2.14 -21.90 18.46
C TYR A 41 -2.48 -20.48 18.96
N ARG A 42 -3.59 -20.32 19.69
CA ARG A 42 -3.99 -19.02 20.27
C ARG A 42 -2.98 -18.46 21.28
N LYS A 43 -2.09 -19.29 21.84
CA LYS A 43 -0.99 -18.80 22.70
C LYS A 43 0.13 -18.11 21.94
N ALA A 44 0.27 -18.35 20.63
CA ALA A 44 1.40 -17.84 19.84
C ALA A 44 1.03 -16.74 18.83
N TYR A 45 -0.26 -16.61 18.51
CA TYR A 45 -0.77 -15.78 17.43
C TYR A 45 -1.78 -14.75 17.94
N ALA A 46 -1.94 -13.65 17.20
CA ALA A 46 -2.87 -12.57 17.54
C ALA A 46 -4.15 -12.56 16.69
N TRP A 47 -4.26 -13.41 15.67
CA TRP A 47 -5.45 -13.52 14.82
C TRP A 47 -5.67 -14.95 14.29
N VAL A 48 -6.93 -15.33 14.15
CA VAL A 48 -7.40 -16.59 13.53
C VAL A 48 -8.44 -16.30 12.46
N ASP A 49 -8.34 -17.00 11.33
CA ASP A 49 -9.30 -16.92 10.23
C ASP A 49 -10.64 -17.53 10.67
N PRO A 50 -11.74 -16.75 10.71
CA PRO A 50 -13.05 -17.25 11.13
C PRO A 50 -13.64 -18.24 10.12
N GLU A 51 -13.19 -18.24 8.87
CA GLU A 51 -13.59 -19.20 7.84
C GLU A 51 -12.65 -20.42 7.78
N GLY A 52 -11.52 -20.36 8.48
CA GLY A 52 -10.52 -21.42 8.54
C GLY A 52 -10.78 -22.45 9.64
N ASP A 53 -10.04 -23.55 9.60
CA ASP A 53 -10.05 -24.56 10.66
C ASP A 53 -9.16 -24.10 11.82
N GLY A 54 -9.74 -23.94 13.01
CA GLY A 54 -9.04 -23.49 14.22
C GLY A 54 -7.99 -24.46 14.75
N ASP A 55 -8.01 -25.73 14.32
CA ASP A 55 -6.99 -26.71 14.69
C ASP A 55 -5.86 -26.79 13.63
N VAL A 56 -5.87 -25.89 12.64
CA VAL A 56 -4.86 -25.82 11.57
C VAL A 56 -4.03 -24.55 11.69
N LYS A 57 -2.70 -24.72 11.83
CA LYS A 57 -1.71 -23.62 11.88
C LYS A 57 -1.83 -22.60 10.75
N ALA A 58 -2.29 -23.01 9.58
CA ALA A 58 -2.48 -22.16 8.41
C ALA A 58 -3.61 -21.12 8.56
N SER A 59 -4.52 -21.31 9.51
CA SER A 59 -5.62 -20.37 9.82
C SER A 59 -5.15 -19.19 10.67
N TYR A 60 -3.91 -19.21 11.18
CA TYR A 60 -3.43 -18.20 12.12
C TYR A 60 -2.45 -17.19 11.50
N ARG A 61 -2.46 -15.96 12.01
CA ARG A 61 -1.58 -14.85 11.58
C ARG A 61 -1.00 -14.10 12.76
N PHE A 62 0.11 -13.40 12.54
CA PHE A 62 0.83 -12.60 13.54
C PHE A 62 1.44 -13.42 14.69
N ILE A 63 2.32 -14.37 14.35
CA ILE A 63 3.14 -15.04 15.36
C ILE A 63 4.06 -14.03 16.04
N HIS A 64 4.18 -14.09 17.36
CA HIS A 64 5.01 -13.17 18.13
C HIS A 64 5.58 -13.76 19.44
N HIS A 65 5.30 -15.03 19.74
CA HIS A 65 5.93 -15.74 20.86
C HIS A 65 7.15 -16.54 20.42
N MET A 66 8.09 -16.71 21.35
CA MET A 66 9.19 -17.65 21.17
C MET A 66 8.68 -19.09 21.22
N VAL A 67 9.16 -19.93 20.30
CA VAL A 67 8.77 -21.34 20.21
C VAL A 67 10.04 -22.19 20.19
N SER A 68 10.20 -23.05 21.20
CA SER A 68 11.33 -23.98 21.27
C SER A 68 11.27 -25.02 20.16
N GLY A 69 12.40 -25.70 19.88
CA GLY A 69 12.42 -26.82 18.92
C GLY A 69 11.52 -28.01 19.29
N SER A 70 11.00 -28.06 20.54
CA SER A 70 10.02 -29.04 20.99
C SER A 70 8.57 -28.56 20.87
N GLY A 71 8.32 -27.40 20.25
CA GLY A 71 6.99 -26.82 20.10
C GLY A 71 6.45 -26.13 21.35
N THR A 72 7.29 -25.86 22.36
CA THR A 72 6.85 -25.16 23.57
C THR A 72 6.79 -23.66 23.31
N ILE A 73 5.60 -23.08 23.47
CA ILE A 73 5.35 -21.64 23.33
C ILE A 73 5.75 -20.95 24.63
N GLY A 74 6.69 -20.01 24.55
CA GLY A 74 7.26 -19.28 25.67
C GLY A 74 6.85 -17.81 25.70
N ALA A 75 7.77 -16.95 26.14
CA ALA A 75 7.57 -15.52 26.28
C ALA A 75 7.16 -14.82 24.97
N ALA A 76 6.39 -13.74 25.10
CA ALA A 76 6.12 -12.84 23.97
C ALA A 76 7.41 -12.10 23.61
N ASN A 77 7.77 -12.09 22.33
CA ASN A 77 8.95 -11.41 21.85
C ASN A 77 8.59 -9.98 21.43
N ILE A 78 9.23 -8.98 22.05
CA ILE A 78 8.99 -7.55 21.81
C ILE A 78 9.21 -7.20 20.33
N ARG A 79 10.27 -7.73 19.71
CA ARG A 79 10.55 -7.50 18.28
C ARG A 79 9.53 -8.21 17.39
N GLY A 80 9.02 -9.36 17.81
CA GLY A 80 7.89 -10.05 17.19
C GLY A 80 6.62 -9.20 17.19
N CYS A 81 6.29 -8.60 18.33
CA CYS A 81 5.16 -7.68 18.46
C CYS A 81 5.30 -6.44 17.57
N ILE A 82 6.47 -5.78 17.59
CA ILE A 82 6.78 -4.64 16.69
C ILE A 82 6.66 -5.05 15.22
N ALA A 83 7.19 -6.22 14.85
CA ALA A 83 7.11 -6.73 13.48
C ALA A 83 5.65 -7.03 13.06
N GLY A 84 4.82 -7.51 13.98
CA GLY A 84 3.38 -7.71 13.77
C GLY A 84 2.63 -6.40 13.56
N ILE A 85 2.88 -5.39 14.41
CA ILE A 85 2.30 -4.04 14.24
C ILE A 85 2.78 -3.40 12.94
N GLY A 86 4.05 -3.61 12.56
CA GLY A 86 4.56 -3.18 11.26
C GLY A 86 3.77 -3.78 10.10
N VAL A 87 3.41 -5.06 10.15
CA VAL A 87 2.58 -5.72 9.13
C VAL A 87 1.15 -5.19 9.13
N LEU A 88 0.55 -4.91 10.29
CA LEU A 88 -0.72 -4.18 10.36
C LEU A 88 -0.61 -2.83 9.63
N ASN A 89 0.52 -2.14 9.81
CA ASN A 89 0.82 -0.85 9.19
C ASN A 89 1.38 -0.94 7.75
N GLY A 90 1.31 -2.11 7.09
CA GLY A 90 1.65 -2.26 5.68
C GLY A 90 3.08 -2.75 5.38
N ALA A 91 3.92 -2.99 6.39
CA ALA A 91 5.22 -3.61 6.19
C ALA A 91 5.07 -5.03 5.60
N ARG A 92 6.04 -5.46 4.78
CA ARG A 92 6.07 -6.79 4.15
C ARG A 92 4.84 -7.11 3.28
N GLY A 93 4.29 -6.09 2.60
CA GLY A 93 3.08 -6.25 1.78
C GLY A 93 1.77 -6.16 2.56
N GLY A 94 1.84 -5.89 3.87
CA GLY A 94 0.67 -5.72 4.72
C GLY A 94 -0.02 -7.04 5.07
N THR A 95 -1.30 -6.95 5.35
CA THR A 95 -2.14 -8.08 5.77
C THR A 95 -3.49 -8.03 5.04
N THR A 96 -4.08 -9.21 4.88
CA THR A 96 -5.40 -9.41 4.27
C THR A 96 -6.52 -9.51 5.29
N ILE A 97 -6.24 -9.38 6.60
CA ILE A 97 -7.28 -9.45 7.63
C ILE A 97 -8.33 -8.32 7.44
N PRO A 98 -9.58 -8.53 7.85
CA PRO A 98 -10.61 -7.50 7.86
C PRO A 98 -10.21 -6.26 8.66
N ASP A 99 -10.67 -5.08 8.23
CA ASP A 99 -10.37 -3.83 8.92
C ASP A 99 -10.95 -3.78 10.34
N SER A 100 -12.08 -4.45 10.56
CA SER A 100 -12.72 -4.64 11.87
C SER A 100 -11.79 -5.30 12.89
N ASP A 101 -10.92 -6.20 12.44
CA ASP A 101 -10.08 -7.02 13.32
C ASP A 101 -8.76 -6.34 13.65
N ARG A 102 -8.30 -5.39 12.81
CA ARG A 102 -6.99 -4.74 12.94
C ARG A 102 -6.77 -4.13 14.31
N LYS A 103 -7.80 -3.46 14.86
CA LYS A 103 -7.71 -2.85 16.20
C LYS A 103 -7.56 -3.91 17.27
N GLY A 104 -8.24 -5.05 17.14
CA GLY A 104 -8.13 -6.18 18.07
C GLY A 104 -6.71 -6.77 18.05
N VAL A 105 -6.18 -7.05 16.85
CA VAL A 105 -4.80 -7.57 16.67
C VAL A 105 -3.77 -6.57 17.19
N TRP A 106 -3.93 -5.28 16.91
CA TRP A 106 -3.05 -4.24 17.46
C TRP A 106 -3.12 -4.21 18.97
N SER A 107 -4.32 -4.26 19.56
CA SER A 107 -4.51 -4.20 21.01
C SER A 107 -3.81 -5.37 21.70
N HIS A 108 -3.86 -6.56 21.09
CA HIS A 108 -3.13 -7.74 21.54
C HIS A 108 -1.62 -7.52 21.55
N LEU A 109 -1.03 -7.16 20.40
CA LEU A 109 0.42 -6.97 20.28
C LEU A 109 0.92 -5.80 21.13
N ALA A 110 0.12 -4.74 21.24
CA ALA A 110 0.40 -3.57 22.05
C ALA A 110 0.37 -3.85 23.56
N ALA A 111 -0.46 -4.79 24.01
CA ALA A 111 -0.47 -5.21 25.41
C ALA A 111 0.90 -5.77 25.82
N HIS A 112 1.44 -6.72 25.06
CA HIS A 112 2.78 -7.26 25.31
C HIS A 112 3.91 -6.23 25.27
N LEU A 113 3.78 -5.16 24.47
CA LEU A 113 4.76 -4.07 24.48
C LEU A 113 4.67 -3.26 25.77
N ARG A 114 3.44 -2.98 26.24
CA ARG A 114 3.22 -2.29 27.52
C ARG A 114 3.67 -3.14 28.71
N ASP A 115 3.47 -4.45 28.67
CA ASP A 115 3.96 -5.39 29.69
C ASP A 115 5.50 -5.39 29.78
N ALA A 116 6.18 -4.92 28.73
CA ALA A 116 7.61 -4.72 28.67
C ALA A 116 8.05 -3.25 28.90
N ASP A 117 7.17 -2.40 29.43
CA ASP A 117 7.39 -0.95 29.60
C ASP A 117 7.81 -0.23 28.30
N ARG A 118 7.29 -0.69 27.15
CA ARG A 118 7.50 -0.07 25.83
C ARG A 118 6.21 0.57 25.33
N GLU A 119 6.33 1.79 24.82
CA GLU A 119 5.23 2.43 24.10
C GLU A 119 5.00 1.71 22.76
N PRO A 120 3.79 1.17 22.49
CA PRO A 120 3.51 0.51 21.22
C PRO A 120 3.49 1.51 20.06
N PRO A 121 4.03 1.15 18.88
CA PRO A 121 3.82 1.95 17.68
C PRO A 121 2.32 2.13 17.42
N GLU A 122 1.92 3.34 17.05
CA GLU A 122 0.53 3.63 16.75
C GLU A 122 0.01 2.69 15.65
N LEU A 123 -1.23 2.22 15.84
CA LEU A 123 -1.95 1.60 14.74
C LEU A 123 -2.19 2.71 13.72
N SER A 124 -1.49 2.65 12.59
CA SER A 124 -1.89 3.49 11.48
C SER A 124 -3.34 3.14 11.18
N THR A 125 -4.19 4.17 11.16
CA THR A 125 -5.39 4.08 10.36
C THR A 125 -4.91 3.56 9.02
N ARG A 126 -5.51 2.47 8.52
CA ARG A 126 -5.29 2.09 7.14
C ARG A 126 -5.73 3.32 6.38
N SER A 127 -4.77 4.18 6.03
CA SER A 127 -5.07 5.18 5.06
C SER A 127 -5.43 4.32 3.88
N LEU A 128 -6.67 4.40 3.44
CA LEU A 128 -7.07 3.87 2.14
C LEU A 128 -6.08 4.34 1.05
N LEU A 129 -5.26 5.36 1.34
CA LEU A 129 -4.20 5.96 0.55
C LEU A 129 -2.77 5.44 0.83
N ALA A 130 -2.50 4.66 1.88
CA ALA A 130 -1.18 4.06 2.12
C ALA A 130 -0.93 2.97 1.07
N GLY A 131 0.04 3.20 0.17
CA GLY A 131 0.29 2.35 -1.00
C GLY A 131 -0.53 2.69 -2.23
N VAL A 132 -1.37 3.75 -2.18
CA VAL A 132 -2.08 4.25 -3.36
C VAL A 132 -1.07 4.86 -4.31
N GLN A 133 -0.96 4.22 -5.46
CA GLN A 133 -0.17 4.66 -6.58
C GLN A 133 -1.03 5.63 -7.39
N LYS A 134 -0.47 6.79 -7.73
CA LYS A 134 -1.05 7.72 -8.71
C LYS A 134 -0.21 7.59 -9.97
N ARG A 135 -0.86 7.53 -11.14
CA ARG A 135 -0.16 7.42 -12.42
C ARG A 135 -0.78 8.32 -13.45
N ALA A 136 0.11 8.90 -14.24
CA ALA A 136 -0.21 9.49 -15.52
C ALA A 136 0.61 8.80 -16.61
N PHE A 137 -0.05 8.43 -17.70
CA PHE A 137 0.55 7.82 -18.89
C PHE A 137 0.54 8.83 -20.04
N PRO A 138 1.40 8.64 -21.06
CA PRO A 138 1.28 9.39 -22.30
C PRO A 138 -0.15 9.29 -22.87
N MET A 139 -0.66 10.39 -23.41
CA MET A 139 -1.96 10.46 -24.10
C MET A 139 -3.21 10.25 -23.24
N GLN A 140 -3.09 10.39 -21.92
CA GLN A 140 -4.25 10.58 -21.04
C GLN A 140 -4.76 12.02 -21.20
N GLU A 141 -5.88 12.16 -21.91
CA GLU A 141 -6.50 13.45 -22.19
C GLU A 141 -7.87 13.56 -21.54
N VAL A 142 -8.28 14.79 -21.24
CA VAL A 142 -9.66 15.15 -20.92
C VAL A 142 -10.10 16.28 -21.82
N ARG A 143 -11.33 16.20 -22.32
CA ARG A 143 -11.95 17.20 -23.18
C ARG A 143 -13.37 17.48 -22.72
N MET A 144 -13.81 18.70 -22.99
CA MET A 144 -15.20 19.08 -22.74
C MET A 144 -16.12 18.49 -23.81
N ASN A 145 -17.27 17.97 -23.38
CA ASN A 145 -18.33 17.49 -24.24
C ASN A 145 -19.69 17.93 -23.70
N GLU A 146 -20.51 18.58 -24.53
CA GLU A 146 -21.90 18.90 -24.19
C GLU A 146 -22.77 17.69 -24.51
N ARG A 147 -23.51 17.19 -23.52
CA ARG A 147 -24.41 16.05 -23.72
C ARG A 147 -25.86 16.50 -23.83
N SER A 148 -26.70 15.60 -24.35
CA SER A 148 -28.14 15.80 -24.53
C SER A 148 -28.93 16.07 -23.25
N ASP A 149 -28.33 15.85 -22.08
CA ASP A 149 -28.89 16.19 -20.77
C ASP A 149 -28.71 17.68 -20.40
N GLY A 150 -28.16 18.48 -21.31
CA GLY A 150 -27.87 19.90 -21.13
C GLY A 150 -26.68 20.18 -20.21
N GLY A 151 -25.96 19.15 -19.78
CA GLY A 151 -24.79 19.26 -18.93
C GLY A 151 -23.48 19.27 -19.71
N ILE A 152 -22.49 19.97 -19.16
CA ILE A 152 -21.10 19.87 -19.59
C ILE A 152 -20.47 18.64 -18.92
N TRP A 153 -19.89 17.77 -19.73
CA TRP A 153 -19.16 16.59 -19.29
C TRP A 153 -17.68 16.72 -19.65
N LEU A 154 -16.81 16.26 -18.76
CA LEU A 154 -15.38 16.13 -18.98
C LEU A 154 -15.10 14.67 -19.32
N GLU A 155 -14.78 14.40 -20.58
CA GLU A 155 -14.62 13.05 -21.12
C GLU A 155 -13.18 12.79 -21.54
N GLY A 156 -12.69 11.58 -21.27
CA GLY A 156 -11.29 11.30 -21.49
C GLY A 156 -10.86 9.89 -21.16
N TYR A 157 -9.57 9.62 -21.33
CA TYR A 157 -8.95 8.37 -20.90
C TYR A 157 -8.08 8.62 -19.68
N ALA A 158 -8.47 8.05 -18.54
CA ALA A 158 -7.70 8.11 -17.30
C ALA A 158 -6.54 7.12 -17.30
N ALA A 159 -6.58 6.07 -18.11
CA ALA A 159 -5.50 5.13 -18.36
C ALA A 159 -5.55 4.62 -19.80
N VAL A 160 -4.40 4.25 -20.36
CA VAL A 160 -4.27 3.59 -21.67
C VAL A 160 -3.75 2.17 -21.49
N PHE A 161 -4.22 1.24 -22.31
CA PHE A 161 -3.85 -0.17 -22.21
C PHE A 161 -2.71 -0.55 -23.14
N ASP A 162 -1.93 -1.55 -22.72
CA ASP A 162 -0.87 -2.20 -23.50
C ASP A 162 0.24 -1.25 -24.01
N GLU A 163 0.26 -0.02 -23.50
CA GLU A 163 1.30 0.96 -23.74
C GLU A 163 2.17 1.13 -22.50
N PRO A 164 3.50 1.26 -22.67
CA PRO A 164 4.38 1.51 -21.55
C PRO A 164 4.18 2.93 -21.02
N SER A 165 4.14 3.07 -19.70
CA SER A 165 4.15 4.36 -19.02
C SER A 165 5.40 5.15 -19.39
N GLU A 166 5.44 6.43 -18.99
CA GLU A 166 6.73 7.11 -18.89
C GLU A 166 7.71 6.33 -18.00
N MET A 167 9.00 6.53 -18.23
CA MET A 167 10.04 5.86 -17.43
C MET A 167 9.86 6.24 -15.97
N LEU A 168 9.36 5.33 -15.16
CA LEU A 168 9.08 5.61 -13.76
C LEU A 168 10.39 5.75 -12.99
N PHE A 169 10.27 6.32 -11.80
CA PHE A 169 11.34 6.27 -10.81
C PHE A 169 11.81 4.81 -10.70
N TRP A 170 13.13 4.59 -10.57
CA TRP A 170 13.81 3.28 -10.60
C TRP A 170 14.08 2.66 -11.98
N GLY A 171 13.74 3.33 -13.08
CA GLY A 171 14.21 2.93 -14.42
C GLY A 171 13.43 1.79 -15.07
N PHE A 172 12.17 1.59 -14.67
CA PHE A 172 11.26 0.64 -15.29
C PHE A 172 9.97 1.36 -15.76
N ARG A 173 9.23 0.74 -16.66
CA ARG A 173 7.93 1.21 -17.16
C ARG A 173 6.83 0.27 -16.70
N GLU A 174 5.65 0.81 -16.49
CA GLU A 174 4.44 0.04 -16.20
C GLU A 174 3.61 -0.12 -17.47
N ILE A 175 3.05 -1.30 -17.70
CA ILE A 175 2.07 -1.56 -18.76
C ILE A 175 0.78 -2.01 -18.08
N ILE A 176 -0.31 -1.31 -18.34
CA ILE A 176 -1.64 -1.72 -17.84
C ILE A 176 -2.24 -2.68 -18.86
N ARG A 177 -2.51 -3.92 -18.45
CA ARG A 177 -3.14 -4.90 -19.34
C ARG A 177 -4.65 -4.68 -19.40
N LYS A 178 -5.23 -4.95 -20.58
CA LYS A 178 -6.69 -4.99 -20.74
C LYS A 178 -7.31 -5.94 -19.73
N GLY A 179 -8.37 -5.51 -19.07
CA GLY A 179 -9.01 -6.28 -18.01
C GLY A 179 -8.51 -5.98 -16.60
N ALA A 180 -7.46 -5.16 -16.44
CA ALA A 180 -6.92 -4.82 -15.14
C ALA A 180 -7.93 -4.15 -14.20
N PHE A 181 -8.94 -3.45 -14.73
CA PHE A 181 -9.99 -2.80 -13.95
C PHE A 181 -11.31 -3.59 -13.92
N LYS A 182 -11.45 -4.72 -14.62
CA LYS A 182 -12.73 -5.45 -14.70
C LYS A 182 -13.33 -5.78 -13.34
N LYS A 183 -12.49 -6.27 -12.42
CA LYS A 183 -12.94 -6.65 -11.08
C LYS A 183 -13.36 -5.43 -10.27
N THR A 184 -12.55 -4.37 -10.23
CA THR A 184 -12.88 -3.15 -9.47
C THR A 184 -14.14 -2.45 -9.99
N LEU A 185 -14.39 -2.49 -11.31
CA LEU A 185 -15.61 -1.95 -11.91
C LEU A 185 -16.83 -2.85 -11.63
N LYS A 186 -16.66 -4.18 -11.69
CA LYS A 186 -17.74 -5.14 -11.38
C LYS A 186 -18.15 -5.10 -9.91
N ASP A 187 -17.19 -4.96 -9.00
CA ASP A 187 -17.43 -4.91 -7.56
C ASP A 187 -18.17 -3.62 -7.16
N GLY A 188 -18.30 -2.65 -8.08
CA GLY A 188 -19.09 -1.43 -7.86
C GLY A 188 -18.51 -0.54 -6.76
N GLY A 189 -17.19 -0.61 -6.53
CA GLY A 189 -16.51 0.12 -5.47
C GLY A 189 -16.77 1.64 -5.54
N GLU A 190 -16.49 2.34 -4.44
CA GLU A 190 -16.69 3.79 -4.33
C GLU A 190 -15.67 4.61 -5.15
N ILE A 191 -15.64 4.41 -6.46
CA ILE A 191 -14.79 5.19 -7.37
C ILE A 191 -15.33 6.62 -7.40
N LYS A 192 -14.44 7.58 -7.14
CA LYS A 192 -14.74 9.01 -7.21
C LYS A 192 -14.02 9.66 -8.38
N ALA A 193 -14.58 10.76 -8.87
CA ALA A 193 -13.87 11.71 -9.70
C ALA A 193 -13.46 12.88 -8.82
N LEU A 194 -12.16 13.16 -8.72
CA LEU A 194 -11.62 14.23 -7.88
C LEU A 194 -10.82 15.21 -8.74
N PHE A 195 -10.55 16.40 -8.24
CA PHE A 195 -9.53 17.27 -8.80
C PHE A 195 -8.22 17.06 -8.04
N ASN A 196 -7.10 16.85 -8.76
CA ASN A 196 -5.77 16.64 -8.16
C ASN A 196 -5.71 15.50 -7.11
N HIS A 197 -6.59 14.50 -7.21
CA HIS A 197 -6.74 13.43 -6.22
C HIS A 197 -7.01 13.93 -4.78
N ASP A 198 -7.57 15.13 -4.63
CA ASP A 198 -7.92 15.69 -3.32
C ASP A 198 -9.39 15.38 -3.01
N PRO A 199 -9.70 14.63 -1.93
CA PRO A 199 -11.08 14.29 -1.57
C PRO A 199 -11.92 15.51 -1.19
N ASN A 200 -11.30 16.65 -0.84
CA ASN A 200 -12.03 17.92 -0.65
C ASN A 200 -12.51 18.51 -1.98
N PHE A 201 -11.99 18.00 -3.10
CA PHE A 201 -12.34 18.42 -4.45
C PHE A 201 -13.04 17.34 -5.27
N LEU A 202 -14.21 16.91 -4.77
CA LEU A 202 -15.12 16.01 -5.47
C LEU A 202 -15.71 16.67 -6.73
N LEU A 203 -15.55 15.98 -7.86
CA LEU A 203 -16.13 16.33 -9.17
C LEU A 203 -17.31 15.42 -9.53
N GLY A 204 -17.28 14.16 -9.13
CA GLY A 204 -18.34 13.23 -9.49
C GLY A 204 -18.25 11.87 -8.80
N SER A 205 -19.31 11.09 -8.88
CA SER A 205 -19.33 9.71 -8.38
C SER A 205 -20.32 8.84 -9.14
N ILE A 206 -20.03 7.54 -9.20
CA ILE A 206 -20.89 6.55 -9.87
C ILE A 206 -22.30 6.58 -9.24
N HIS A 207 -22.37 6.59 -7.90
CA HIS A 207 -23.64 6.63 -7.17
C HIS A 207 -24.46 7.89 -7.49
N GLY A 208 -23.79 9.05 -7.57
CA GLY A 208 -24.43 10.31 -7.95
C GLY A 208 -24.80 10.42 -9.43
N LYS A 209 -24.47 9.41 -10.26
CA LYS A 209 -24.65 9.43 -11.72
C LYS A 209 -24.00 10.64 -12.40
N THR A 210 -22.91 11.12 -11.80
CA THR A 210 -22.07 12.22 -12.30
C THR A 210 -20.66 11.74 -12.67
N LEU A 211 -20.46 10.43 -12.68
CA LEU A 211 -19.25 9.77 -13.13
C LEU A 211 -19.63 8.47 -13.85
N GLU A 212 -19.12 8.31 -15.06
CA GLU A 212 -19.12 7.06 -15.81
C GLU A 212 -17.66 6.61 -15.95
N VAL A 213 -17.37 5.34 -15.68
CA VAL A 213 -16.05 4.75 -15.86
C VAL A 213 -16.21 3.40 -16.56
N GLU A 214 -15.46 3.19 -17.62
CA GLU A 214 -15.60 2.02 -18.49
C GLU A 214 -14.24 1.59 -19.06
N GLU A 215 -13.96 0.30 -19.11
CA GLU A 215 -12.88 -0.20 -19.96
C GLU A 215 -13.33 -0.21 -21.43
N ARG A 216 -12.64 0.55 -22.27
CA ARG A 216 -12.78 0.54 -23.73
C ARG A 216 -11.52 0.00 -24.39
N ASP A 217 -11.56 -0.23 -25.69
CA ASP A 217 -10.43 -0.83 -26.44
C ASP A 217 -9.10 -0.11 -26.25
N LYS A 218 -9.11 1.22 -26.11
CA LYS A 218 -7.93 2.06 -25.90
C LYS A 218 -7.46 2.08 -24.43
N GLY A 219 -8.36 1.96 -23.47
CA GLY A 219 -8.04 2.30 -22.09
C GLY A 219 -9.23 2.42 -21.15
N LEU A 220 -8.96 2.89 -19.93
CA LEU A 220 -9.98 3.26 -18.95
C LEU A 220 -10.58 4.61 -19.35
N TRP A 221 -11.73 4.59 -19.99
CA TRP A 221 -12.49 5.77 -20.35
C TRP A 221 -13.29 6.27 -19.16
N THR A 222 -13.40 7.58 -19.04
CA THR A 222 -14.17 8.25 -17.98
C THR A 222 -14.95 9.42 -18.55
N ALA A 223 -16.12 9.67 -17.97
CA ALA A 223 -16.90 10.88 -18.18
C ALA A 223 -17.37 11.43 -16.83
N ILE A 224 -17.07 12.69 -16.57
CA ILE A 224 -17.33 13.36 -15.30
C ILE A 224 -18.29 14.51 -15.57
N LYS A 225 -19.34 14.66 -14.78
CA LYS A 225 -20.22 15.83 -14.77
C LYS A 225 -19.93 16.66 -13.52
N PRO A 226 -19.01 17.65 -13.58
CA PRO A 226 -18.66 18.43 -12.41
C PRO A 226 -19.87 19.22 -11.88
N PRO A 227 -19.98 19.45 -10.56
CA PRO A 227 -20.99 20.34 -10.02
C PRO A 227 -20.72 21.78 -10.44
N GLU A 228 -21.75 22.64 -10.45
CA GLU A 228 -21.61 24.06 -10.79
C GLU A 228 -20.59 24.80 -9.89
N SER A 229 -20.42 24.34 -8.63
CA SER A 229 -19.42 24.86 -7.70
C SER A 229 -17.97 24.56 -8.11
N ARG A 230 -17.76 23.78 -9.18
CA ARG A 230 -16.47 23.43 -9.77
C ARG A 230 -16.30 23.96 -11.20
N ARG A 231 -16.92 25.11 -11.49
CA ARG A 231 -16.82 25.77 -12.80
C ARG A 231 -15.39 26.17 -13.15
N ASP A 232 -14.55 26.40 -12.16
CA ASP A 232 -13.10 26.63 -12.30
C ASP A 232 -12.40 25.47 -13.02
N VAL A 233 -12.78 24.22 -12.72
CA VAL A 233 -12.22 23.03 -13.39
C VAL A 233 -12.71 22.95 -14.83
N ILE A 234 -13.99 23.23 -15.07
CA ILE A 234 -14.57 23.25 -16.43
C ILE A 234 -13.88 24.30 -17.29
N GLU A 235 -13.76 25.53 -16.79
CA GLU A 235 -13.11 26.64 -17.47
C GLU A 235 -11.63 26.32 -17.77
N SER A 236 -10.93 25.67 -16.83
CA SER A 236 -9.54 25.26 -17.04
C SER A 236 -9.39 24.23 -18.17
N VAL A 237 -10.34 23.29 -18.30
CA VAL A 237 -10.36 22.34 -19.42
C VAL A 237 -10.73 23.04 -20.73
N GLU A 238 -11.73 23.93 -20.71
CA GLU A 238 -12.17 24.69 -21.89
C GLU A 238 -11.04 25.54 -22.48
N ARG A 239 -10.17 26.09 -21.63
CA ARG A 239 -9.02 26.91 -22.01
C ARG A 239 -7.77 26.11 -22.37
N ASP A 240 -7.83 24.77 -22.34
CA ASP A 240 -6.69 23.86 -22.45
C ASP A 240 -5.61 24.06 -21.37
N ASP A 241 -5.90 24.78 -20.28
CA ASP A 241 -5.01 24.92 -19.11
C ASP A 241 -4.93 23.59 -18.32
N LEU A 242 -5.97 22.76 -18.42
CA LEU A 242 -6.11 21.45 -17.77
C LEU A 242 -6.54 20.40 -18.79
N TYR A 243 -5.60 19.66 -19.36
CA TYR A 243 -5.87 18.71 -20.44
C TYR A 243 -5.50 17.26 -20.12
N GLN A 244 -4.95 16.98 -18.93
CA GLN A 244 -4.43 15.67 -18.55
C GLN A 244 -5.27 15.00 -17.46
N MET A 245 -5.31 13.67 -17.52
CA MET A 245 -5.92 12.82 -16.49
C MET A 245 -4.85 12.06 -15.71
N SER A 246 -5.28 11.50 -14.58
CA SER A 246 -4.54 10.57 -13.75
C SER A 246 -5.53 9.67 -13.02
N PHE A 247 -5.03 8.59 -12.43
CA PHE A 247 -5.85 7.65 -11.67
C PHE A 247 -5.08 7.15 -10.44
N ALA A 248 -5.83 6.87 -9.38
CA ALA A 248 -5.29 6.38 -8.12
C ALA A 248 -5.71 4.93 -7.89
N PHE A 249 -4.74 4.05 -7.62
CA PHE A 249 -4.99 2.62 -7.54
C PHE A 249 -4.07 1.88 -6.55
N HIS A 250 -4.46 0.66 -6.20
CA HIS A 250 -3.58 -0.36 -5.64
C HIS A 250 -3.39 -1.47 -6.67
N SER A 251 -2.15 -1.98 -6.78
CA SER A 251 -1.90 -3.21 -7.54
C SER A 251 -2.36 -4.41 -6.72
N VAL A 252 -3.27 -5.20 -7.28
CA VAL A 252 -3.75 -6.45 -6.68
C VAL A 252 -2.97 -7.63 -7.26
N LYS A 253 -2.70 -7.59 -8.57
CA LYS A 253 -1.88 -8.57 -9.29
C LYS A 253 -1.01 -7.87 -10.31
N ASP A 254 0.28 -8.16 -10.29
CA ASP A 254 1.24 -7.73 -11.30
C ASP A 254 2.30 -8.80 -11.58
N GLU A 255 2.94 -8.68 -12.74
CA GLU A 255 4.02 -9.54 -13.20
C GLU A 255 5.19 -8.70 -13.71
N TRP A 256 6.38 -9.29 -13.70
CA TRP A 256 7.62 -8.67 -14.16
C TRP A 256 8.22 -9.55 -15.26
N PRO A 257 7.88 -9.32 -16.54
CA PRO A 257 8.46 -10.06 -17.65
C PRO A 257 9.97 -9.83 -17.79
N ASP A 258 10.46 -8.65 -17.39
CA ASP A 258 11.88 -8.29 -17.38
C ASP A 258 12.19 -7.26 -16.27
N GLU A 259 13.46 -6.84 -16.18
CA GLU A 259 13.96 -5.94 -15.12
C GLU A 259 13.46 -4.48 -15.23
N HIS A 260 12.93 -4.10 -16.40
CA HIS A 260 12.54 -2.74 -16.77
C HIS A 260 11.05 -2.63 -17.11
N THR A 261 10.28 -3.71 -16.99
CA THR A 261 8.85 -3.74 -17.34
C THR A 261 8.05 -4.40 -16.23
N ARG A 262 7.04 -3.69 -15.73
CA ARG A 262 6.02 -4.22 -14.80
C ARG A 262 4.66 -4.23 -15.48
N GLU A 263 4.04 -5.38 -15.56
CA GLU A 263 2.69 -5.54 -16.11
C GLU A 263 1.65 -5.55 -14.99
N LEU A 264 0.73 -4.60 -15.02
CA LEU A 264 -0.38 -4.48 -14.08
C LEU A 264 -1.56 -5.29 -14.62
N LEU A 265 -1.91 -6.39 -13.93
CA LEU A 265 -2.90 -7.37 -14.39
C LEU A 265 -4.24 -7.26 -13.66
N GLU A 266 -4.24 -6.81 -12.41
CA GLU A 266 -5.45 -6.53 -11.63
C GLU A 266 -5.20 -5.34 -10.72
N LEU A 267 -6.06 -4.34 -10.81
CA LEU A 267 -5.97 -3.09 -10.07
C LEU A 267 -7.25 -2.82 -9.29
N LYS A 268 -7.09 -2.36 -8.05
CA LYS A 268 -8.18 -1.75 -7.27
C LYS A 268 -8.14 -0.25 -7.52
N LEU A 269 -9.14 0.28 -8.21
CA LEU A 269 -9.26 1.70 -8.54
C LEU A 269 -9.96 2.46 -7.41
N TYR A 270 -9.41 3.62 -7.03
CA TYR A 270 -9.99 4.49 -6.00
C TYR A 270 -10.57 5.76 -6.61
N ASP A 271 -9.83 6.42 -7.49
CA ASP A 271 -10.31 7.62 -8.14
C ASP A 271 -9.68 7.83 -9.52
N VAL A 272 -10.38 8.63 -10.32
CA VAL A 272 -9.88 9.23 -11.56
C VAL A 272 -9.92 10.74 -11.40
N SER A 273 -8.89 11.43 -11.88
CA SER A 273 -8.75 12.86 -11.61
C SER A 273 -8.17 13.63 -12.80
N PRO A 274 -8.77 14.76 -13.20
CA PRO A 274 -8.05 15.82 -13.89
C PRO A 274 -6.95 16.36 -12.97
N VAL A 275 -5.75 16.54 -13.52
CA VAL A 275 -4.57 16.92 -12.73
C VAL A 275 -3.83 18.10 -13.35
N THR A 276 -3.46 19.07 -12.51
CA THR A 276 -2.67 20.25 -12.93
C THR A 276 -1.25 19.86 -13.32
N TYR A 277 -0.66 18.96 -12.54
CA TYR A 277 0.64 18.36 -12.81
C TYR A 277 0.48 16.85 -12.71
N PRO A 278 0.61 16.11 -13.81
CA PRO A 278 0.60 14.66 -13.74
C PRO A 278 1.78 14.18 -12.88
N ALA A 279 1.63 13.00 -12.28
CA ALA A 279 2.68 12.40 -11.46
C ALA A 279 3.89 12.04 -12.33
N PHE A 280 4.81 12.99 -12.51
CA PHE A 280 6.05 12.76 -13.23
C PHE A 280 7.07 12.05 -12.33
N PRO A 281 7.84 11.09 -12.89
CA PRO A 281 8.93 10.38 -12.22
C PRO A 281 9.93 11.31 -11.49
N GLN A 282 10.20 12.48 -12.07
CA GLN A 282 11.14 13.46 -11.52
C GLN A 282 10.64 14.08 -10.21
N THR A 283 9.34 14.35 -10.10
CA THR A 283 8.72 14.85 -8.87
C THR A 283 8.82 13.80 -7.75
N GLU A 284 8.70 12.51 -8.09
CA GLU A 284 8.88 11.41 -7.12
C GLU A 284 10.34 11.30 -6.65
N ILE A 285 11.32 11.45 -7.54
CA ILE A 285 12.76 11.47 -7.20
C ILE A 285 13.08 12.61 -6.24
N ASP A 286 12.61 13.82 -6.52
CA ASP A 286 12.87 14.99 -5.70
C ASP A 286 12.19 14.90 -4.32
N ILE A 287 11.00 14.31 -4.25
CA ILE A 287 10.32 14.03 -2.98
C ILE A 287 11.08 12.98 -2.17
N ALA A 288 11.55 11.90 -2.82
CA ALA A 288 12.33 10.86 -2.17
C ALA A 288 13.67 11.39 -1.65
N LEU A 289 14.37 12.23 -2.42
CA LEU A 289 15.61 12.89 -1.99
C LEU A 289 15.40 13.79 -0.78
N ARG A 290 14.39 14.68 -0.83
CA ARG A 290 14.04 15.54 0.33
C ARG A 290 13.66 14.71 1.56
N GLY A 291 12.98 13.59 1.36
CA GLY A 291 12.60 12.68 2.44
C GLY A 291 13.81 11.95 3.05
N LEU A 292 14.73 11.48 2.22
CA LEU A 292 15.97 10.83 2.66
C LEU A 292 16.90 11.82 3.38
N GLU A 293 16.98 13.07 2.93
CA GLU A 293 17.73 14.13 3.61
C GLU A 293 17.21 14.36 5.03
N ARG A 294 15.88 14.43 5.20
CA ARG A 294 15.25 14.50 6.53
C ARG A 294 15.53 13.26 7.36
N ALA A 295 15.37 12.07 6.79
CA ALA A 295 15.62 10.81 7.49
C ALA A 295 17.08 10.68 7.97
N MET A 296 18.05 11.14 7.16
CA MET A 296 19.46 11.20 7.53
C MET A 296 19.76 12.21 8.64
N GLU A 297 18.98 13.28 8.74
CA GLU A 297 19.12 14.26 9.82
C GLU A 297 18.52 13.73 11.13
N HIS A 298 17.36 13.08 11.07
CA HIS A 298 16.75 12.38 12.20
C HIS A 298 17.63 11.22 12.70
N GLU A 299 18.24 10.44 11.79
CA GLU A 299 19.19 9.38 12.16
C GLU A 299 20.39 9.95 12.95
N ARG A 300 20.97 11.06 12.48
CA ARG A 300 22.08 11.74 13.17
C ARG A 300 21.72 12.22 14.57
N ARG A 301 20.46 12.57 14.80
CA ARG A 301 19.94 13.03 16.10
C ARG A 301 19.42 11.90 16.98
N GLY A 302 19.29 10.68 16.45
CA GLY A 302 18.64 9.57 17.15
C GLY A 302 17.12 9.69 17.24
N GLU A 303 16.50 10.52 16.38
CA GLU A 303 15.09 10.94 16.43
C GLU A 303 14.29 10.37 15.25
N MET A 304 14.59 9.13 14.86
CA MET A 304 13.99 8.51 13.69
C MET A 304 12.47 8.39 13.81
N THR A 305 11.73 8.90 12.82
CA THR A 305 10.27 8.84 12.83
C THR A 305 9.75 7.61 12.09
N PRO A 306 8.53 7.15 12.40
CA PRO A 306 7.87 6.10 11.62
C PRO A 306 7.76 6.43 10.12
N GLY A 307 7.58 7.71 9.77
CA GLY A 307 7.52 8.17 8.38
C GLY A 307 8.85 8.01 7.65
N ASP A 308 9.97 8.21 8.34
CA ASP A 308 11.29 8.01 7.77
C ASP A 308 11.58 6.52 7.52
N TYR A 309 11.24 5.64 8.47
CA TYR A 309 11.38 4.20 8.28
C TYR A 309 10.48 3.67 7.15
N ALA A 310 9.27 4.20 7.03
CA ALA A 310 8.36 3.86 5.94
C ALA A 310 8.95 4.26 4.58
N LEU A 311 9.54 5.46 4.49
CA LEU A 311 10.21 5.93 3.28
C LEU A 311 11.45 5.08 2.94
N ILE A 312 12.34 4.85 3.91
CA ILE A 312 13.55 4.02 3.75
C ILE A 312 13.17 2.61 3.28
N ASN A 313 12.14 2.02 3.88
CA ASN A 313 11.68 0.68 3.53
C ASN A 313 11.01 0.66 2.15
N ALA A 314 10.22 1.68 1.80
CA ALA A 314 9.63 1.80 0.48
C ALA A 314 10.73 1.87 -0.61
N ILE A 315 11.79 2.62 -0.34
CA ILE A 315 12.96 2.73 -1.22
C ILE A 315 13.71 1.40 -1.29
N ASP A 316 13.97 0.75 -0.16
CA ASP A 316 14.67 -0.54 -0.07
C ASP A 316 13.95 -1.67 -0.81
N VAL A 317 12.63 -1.79 -0.62
CA VAL A 317 11.78 -2.75 -1.35
C VAL A 317 11.87 -2.52 -2.85
N ARG A 318 11.92 -1.25 -3.29
CA ARG A 318 11.98 -0.91 -4.71
C ARG A 318 13.36 -1.15 -5.32
N ILE A 319 14.45 -0.84 -4.61
CA ILE A 319 15.83 -1.17 -5.01
C ILE A 319 15.98 -2.68 -5.25
N ARG A 320 15.41 -3.50 -4.35
CA ARG A 320 15.48 -4.97 -4.45
C ARG A 320 14.68 -5.55 -5.60
N GLY A 321 13.68 -4.82 -6.08
CA GLY A 321 12.90 -5.17 -7.27
C GLY A 321 13.74 -5.12 -8.55
N VAL A 322 14.84 -4.35 -8.57
CA VAL A 322 15.74 -4.23 -9.71
C VAL A 322 16.86 -5.26 -9.59
N SER A 323 16.86 -6.28 -10.45
CA SER A 323 17.79 -7.42 -10.37
C SER A 323 19.26 -7.02 -10.54
N ALA A 324 19.57 -6.01 -11.37
CA ALA A 324 20.91 -5.43 -11.48
C ALA A 324 21.46 -4.86 -10.16
N HIS A 325 20.57 -4.49 -9.23
CA HIS A 325 20.92 -3.96 -7.90
C HIS A 325 20.74 -4.98 -6.78
N ARG A 326 20.29 -6.21 -7.06
CA ARG A 326 20.04 -7.23 -6.03
C ARG A 326 21.30 -7.61 -5.26
N SER A 327 22.42 -7.82 -5.95
CA SER A 327 23.72 -8.12 -5.33
C SER A 327 24.25 -6.95 -4.49
N ILE A 328 24.01 -5.72 -4.93
CA ILE A 328 24.41 -4.50 -4.22
C ILE A 328 23.50 -4.29 -2.99
N ALA A 329 22.19 -4.47 -3.13
CA ALA A 329 21.23 -4.39 -2.04
C ALA A 329 21.51 -5.43 -0.94
N GLU A 330 21.90 -6.65 -1.32
CA GLU A 330 22.36 -7.69 -0.39
C GLU A 330 23.66 -7.32 0.32
N ALA A 331 24.62 -6.72 -0.38
CA ALA A 331 25.87 -6.25 0.21
C ALA A 331 25.65 -5.06 1.17
N VAL A 332 24.76 -4.15 0.82
CA VAL A 332 24.37 -2.98 1.64
C VAL A 332 23.64 -3.41 2.90
N ARG A 333 22.87 -4.50 2.86
CA ARG A 333 22.13 -5.04 4.02
C ARG A 333 22.99 -5.46 5.20
N LYS A 334 24.24 -5.81 4.93
CA LYS A 334 25.23 -6.19 5.95
C LYS A 334 25.89 -4.99 6.61
N ARG A 335 25.60 -3.78 6.12
CA ARG A 335 26.16 -2.53 6.62
C ARG A 335 25.30 -1.90 7.70
N SER A 336 25.85 -0.92 8.41
CA SER A 336 25.11 -0.16 9.40
C SER A 336 23.91 0.55 8.77
N PHE A 337 22.87 0.81 9.57
CA PHE A 337 21.66 1.51 9.12
C PHE A 337 21.97 2.85 8.45
N ARG A 338 22.96 3.59 8.98
CA ARG A 338 23.47 4.83 8.40
C ARG A 338 24.07 4.67 7.01
N GLU A 339 24.82 3.59 6.78
CA GLU A 339 25.37 3.27 5.46
C GLU A 339 24.28 2.84 4.47
N GLN A 340 23.22 2.19 4.95
CA GLN A 340 22.06 1.84 4.11
C GLN A 340 21.31 3.09 3.65
N LEU A 341 21.04 4.03 4.57
CA LEU A 341 20.46 5.35 4.28
C LEU A 341 21.30 6.14 3.26
N PHE A 342 22.63 6.15 3.44
CA PHE A 342 23.55 6.81 2.51
C PHE A 342 23.51 6.19 1.11
N TYR A 343 23.47 4.87 1.02
CA TYR A 343 23.35 4.17 -0.25
C TYR A 343 22.04 4.50 -0.98
N GLN A 344 20.91 4.53 -0.26
CA GLN A 344 19.62 4.90 -0.83
C GLN A 344 19.62 6.34 -1.36
N TRP A 345 20.25 7.26 -0.65
CA TRP A 345 20.41 8.65 -1.08
C TRP A 345 21.28 8.80 -2.33
N GLU A 346 22.46 8.17 -2.37
CA GLU A 346 23.33 8.16 -3.55
C GLU A 346 22.63 7.53 -4.77
N TYR A 347 21.86 6.47 -4.55
CA TYR A 347 21.09 5.82 -5.59
C TYR A 347 20.01 6.76 -6.16
N CYS A 348 19.21 7.42 -5.31
CA CYS A 348 18.22 8.40 -5.74
C CYS A 348 18.88 9.58 -6.48
N ARG A 349 20.07 10.03 -6.06
CA ARG A 349 20.86 11.08 -6.73
C ARG A 349 21.39 10.64 -8.09
N TYR A 350 21.81 9.39 -8.22
CA TYR A 350 22.23 8.81 -9.49
C TYR A 350 21.07 8.80 -10.49
N LEU A 351 19.87 8.41 -10.05
CA LEU A 351 18.67 8.44 -10.88
C LEU A 351 18.28 9.86 -11.31
N GLN A 352 18.33 10.83 -10.39
CA GLN A 352 18.05 12.25 -10.67
C GLN A 352 18.93 12.84 -11.79
N LYS A 353 20.15 12.33 -11.98
CA LYS A 353 21.08 12.78 -13.03
C LYS A 353 20.84 12.12 -14.39
N ARG A 354 20.03 11.06 -14.44
CA ARG A 354 19.78 10.24 -15.64
C ARG A 354 18.37 10.39 -16.21
N SER A 355 17.44 10.88 -15.40
CA SER A 355 16.17 11.48 -15.84
C SER A 355 16.43 12.86 -16.44
#